data_AF-A0A939F5S9-F1
#
_entry.id   AF-A0A939F5S9-F1
#
_cell.length_a   1.000
_cell.length_b   1.000
_cell.length_c   1.000
_cell.angle_alpha   90.00
_cell.angle_beta   90.00
_cell.angle_gamma   90.00
#
_symmetry.space_group_name_H-M   'P 1'
#
loop_
_entity.id
_entity.type
_entity.pdbx_description
1 polymer ?
#
loop_
_entity_poly.entity_id
_entity_poly.type
_entity_poly.pdbx_seq_one_letter_code
_entity_poly.pdbx_strand_id
1 'polypeptide(L)'
;MSDEQPDQQHPGWAPRDLTATGPDPESGPTDKNGKQKQKRPKRTGWRRFFPRWRWVVGTILGFLLLCIGLFFLGYALVPIPDPNDAATAQSNVYLYADGKSQLAIDGAVNREDVPLSRIALTTQHAALAAEDRNFYNERGISITGTLRGLFNTVTGKGKQSGSTITQQ
;
A
#
# COMPACT_ATOMS: atom_id res chain seq x y z
N MET A 1 80.78 -45.24 70.55
CA MET A 1 79.52 -44.46 70.57
C MET A 1 79.45 -43.77 69.23
N SER A 2 78.95 -44.48 68.22
CA SER A 2 77.52 -44.68 67.92
C SER A 2 76.98 -43.47 67.16
N ASP A 3 76.62 -43.75 65.90
CA ASP A 3 75.50 -43.20 65.13
C ASP A 3 75.60 -41.71 64.72
N GLU A 4 74.98 -41.19 63.67
CA GLU A 4 74.53 -41.60 62.34
C GLU A 4 74.08 -40.26 61.68
N GLN A 5 74.11 -40.18 60.36
CA GLN A 5 73.83 -39.04 59.44
C GLN A 5 72.36 -38.49 59.52
N PRO A 6 71.84 -37.53 58.69
CA PRO A 6 72.34 -36.96 57.42
C PRO A 6 72.02 -35.46 57.08
N ASP A 7 72.58 -35.05 55.92
CA ASP A 7 72.04 -34.18 54.83
C ASP A 7 71.37 -32.82 55.10
N GLN A 8 71.87 -31.78 54.41
CA GLN A 8 71.16 -31.26 53.23
C GLN A 8 72.07 -30.41 52.31
N GLN A 9 71.95 -30.70 51.02
CA GLN A 9 72.73 -30.19 49.89
C GLN A 9 72.12 -28.90 49.32
N HIS A 10 72.96 -27.97 48.85
CA HIS A 10 72.72 -27.29 47.57
C HIS A 10 74.06 -27.08 46.84
N PRO A 11 74.28 -27.70 45.67
CA PRO A 11 75.40 -27.40 44.77
C PRO A 11 75.06 -26.12 43.98
N GLY A 12 75.96 -25.30 43.46
CA GLY A 12 77.38 -25.45 43.16
C GLY A 12 77.67 -24.60 41.91
N TRP A 13 78.60 -23.64 42.04
CA TRP A 13 79.66 -23.25 41.08
C TRP A 13 79.32 -22.89 39.61
N ALA A 14 79.94 -21.96 38.86
CA ALA A 14 80.72 -20.72 39.02
C ALA A 14 80.99 -20.17 37.56
N PRO A 15 81.99 -19.32 37.27
CA PRO A 15 81.88 -18.00 36.60
C PRO A 15 82.26 -17.98 35.11
N ARG A 16 82.00 -16.88 34.38
CA ARG A 16 82.78 -16.50 33.17
C ARG A 16 82.91 -14.99 32.98
N ASP A 17 84.11 -14.63 32.55
CA ASP A 17 84.79 -13.36 32.65
C ASP A 17 84.43 -12.29 31.61
N LEU A 18 84.93 -11.09 31.95
CA LEU A 18 85.04 -9.85 31.20
C LEU A 18 86.00 -9.97 30.01
N THR A 19 85.70 -9.22 28.95
CA THR A 19 86.59 -8.50 27.99
C THR A 19 86.23 -8.76 26.51
N ALA A 20 85.75 -7.70 25.84
CA ALA A 20 86.05 -7.40 24.44
C ALA A 20 85.46 -6.03 24.06
N THR A 21 86.30 -5.01 24.18
CA THR A 21 86.21 -3.73 23.45
C THR A 21 86.22 -3.97 21.94
N GLY A 22 85.34 -3.31 21.19
CA GLY A 22 85.36 -3.26 19.72
C GLY A 22 84.43 -2.15 19.19
N PRO A 23 84.78 -1.43 18.10
CA PRO A 23 84.22 -0.12 17.75
C PRO A 23 82.96 -0.19 16.86
N ASP A 24 82.14 0.86 16.93
CA ASP A 24 80.97 1.11 16.08
C ASP A 24 81.33 1.31 14.59
N PRO A 25 80.46 0.84 13.69
CA PRO A 25 80.19 1.58 12.46
C PRO A 25 78.68 1.83 12.28
N GLU A 26 78.35 3.10 12.09
CA GLU A 26 77.03 3.60 11.69
C GLU A 26 76.50 2.88 10.43
N SER A 27 75.25 2.40 10.50
CA SER A 27 74.50 1.93 9.34
C SER A 27 73.07 2.49 9.32
N GLY A 28 72.83 3.41 8.40
CA GLY A 28 71.56 3.52 7.66
C GLY A 28 70.39 4.29 8.30
N PRO A 29 69.62 5.07 7.51
CA PRO A 29 68.60 5.97 8.02
C PRO A 29 67.26 5.27 8.26
N THR A 30 66.70 5.44 9.46
CA THR A 30 65.27 5.25 9.79
C THR A 30 64.82 6.58 10.40
N ASP A 31 63.69 7.20 10.11
CA ASP A 31 62.37 6.74 9.71
C ASP A 31 61.63 7.95 9.07
N LYS A 32 60.83 7.68 8.04
CA LYS A 32 60.02 8.68 7.32
C LYS A 32 58.69 8.84 8.06
N ASN A 33 58.58 9.88 8.88
CA ASN A 33 57.31 10.22 9.54
C ASN A 33 56.30 10.84 8.56
N GLY A 34 55.62 9.99 7.79
CA GLY A 34 54.53 10.34 6.88
C GLY A 34 53.17 10.20 7.56
N LYS A 35 52.58 11.32 8.01
CA LYS A 35 51.20 11.39 8.51
C LYS A 35 50.21 10.84 7.48
N GLN A 36 49.68 9.64 7.70
CA GLN A 36 48.61 9.08 6.87
C GLN A 36 47.29 9.83 7.11
N LYS A 37 46.91 10.70 6.16
CA LYS A 37 45.53 11.20 6.04
C LYS A 37 44.61 10.01 5.75
N GLN A 38 43.77 9.64 6.72
CA GLN A 38 42.70 8.66 6.52
C GLN A 38 41.77 9.11 5.39
N LYS A 39 41.86 8.46 4.22
CA LYS A 39 40.93 8.65 3.12
C LYS A 39 39.59 8.06 3.54
N ARG A 40 38.57 8.90 3.73
CA ARG A 40 37.18 8.47 3.92
C ARG A 40 36.80 7.49 2.81
N PRO A 41 36.18 6.33 3.12
CA PRO A 41 35.85 5.35 2.09
C PRO A 41 34.84 5.97 1.12
N LYS A 42 35.25 6.11 -0.15
CA LYS A 42 34.31 6.43 -1.22
C LYS A 42 33.37 5.24 -1.34
N ARG A 43 32.08 5.46 -1.07
CA ARG A 43 31.04 4.44 -1.30
C ARG A 43 31.07 4.03 -2.77
N THR A 44 31.60 2.85 -3.07
CA THR A 44 31.66 2.24 -4.41
C THR A 44 30.81 0.97 -4.44
N GLY A 45 30.18 0.70 -5.58
CA GLY A 45 29.41 -0.53 -5.85
C GLY A 45 27.89 -0.38 -5.92
N TRP A 46 27.18 -1.50 -6.12
CA TRP A 46 25.73 -1.65 -6.35
C TRP A 46 24.81 -0.96 -5.33
N ARG A 47 25.33 -0.50 -4.19
CA ARG A 47 24.61 0.36 -3.23
C ARG A 47 24.33 1.78 -3.76
N ARG A 48 24.92 2.18 -4.90
CA ARG A 48 24.49 3.35 -5.72
C ARG A 48 23.17 3.09 -6.47
N PHE A 49 22.88 1.81 -6.75
CA PHE A 49 21.72 1.36 -7.52
C PHE A 49 20.49 1.06 -6.66
N PHE A 50 20.62 0.99 -5.32
CA PHE A 50 19.47 1.19 -4.46
C PHE A 50 19.02 2.63 -4.68
N PRO A 51 17.88 2.87 -5.35
CA PRO A 51 17.37 4.22 -5.48
C PRO A 51 17.24 4.71 -4.05
N ARG A 52 17.92 5.81 -3.69
CA ARG A 52 17.64 6.51 -2.42
C ARG A 52 16.12 6.53 -2.30
N TRP A 53 15.53 6.06 -1.22
CA TRP A 53 14.06 5.90 -1.08
C TRP A 53 13.25 7.10 -1.64
N ARG A 54 13.83 8.30 -1.62
CA ARG A 54 13.44 9.51 -2.36
C ARG A 54 13.07 9.32 -3.84
N TRP A 55 13.78 8.50 -4.61
CA TRP A 55 13.48 8.17 -6.01
C TRP A 55 12.29 7.21 -6.13
N VAL A 56 12.16 6.24 -5.22
CA VAL A 56 10.97 5.35 -5.16
C VAL A 56 9.73 6.14 -4.79
N VAL A 57 9.83 7.02 -3.80
CA VAL A 57 8.75 7.95 -3.42
C VAL A 57 8.46 8.91 -4.57
N GLY A 58 9.49 9.43 -5.25
CA GLY A 58 9.34 10.32 -6.39
C GLY A 58 8.65 9.68 -7.58
N THR A 59 8.97 8.42 -7.91
CA THR A 59 8.31 7.69 -8.99
C THR A 59 6.88 7.32 -8.63
N ILE A 60 6.59 6.90 -7.40
CA ILE A 60 5.22 6.63 -6.95
C ILE A 60 4.38 7.90 -6.99
N LEU A 61 4.90 9.02 -6.45
CA LEU A 61 4.18 10.29 -6.43
C LEU A 61 3.98 10.83 -7.86
N GLY A 62 5.00 10.74 -8.71
CA GLY A 62 4.91 11.14 -10.11
C GLY A 62 3.89 10.31 -10.89
N PHE A 63 3.85 8.99 -10.68
CA PHE A 63 2.84 8.12 -11.28
C PHE A 63 1.43 8.46 -10.79
N LEU A 64 1.26 8.73 -9.49
CA LEU A 64 -0.04 9.09 -8.92
C LEU A 64 -0.53 10.43 -9.46
N LEU A 65 0.35 11.43 -9.56
CA LEU A 65 0.05 12.72 -10.17
C LEU A 65 -0.26 12.60 -11.66
N LEU A 66 0.44 11.71 -12.38
CA LEU A 66 0.13 11.40 -13.78
C LEU A 66 -1.28 10.81 -13.91
N CYS A 67 -1.63 9.82 -13.09
CA CYS A 67 -2.98 9.25 -13.09
C CYS A 67 -4.06 10.28 -12.77
N ILE A 68 -3.83 11.15 -11.79
CA ILE A 68 -4.74 12.25 -11.45
C ILE A 68 -4.86 13.23 -12.63
N GLY A 69 -3.75 13.65 -13.21
CA GLY A 69 -3.74 14.55 -14.37
C GLY A 69 -4.47 13.95 -15.57
N LEU A 70 -4.23 12.68 -15.87
CA LEU A 70 -4.93 11.94 -16.93
C LEU A 70 -6.43 11.80 -16.63
N PHE A 71 -6.81 11.58 -15.37
CA PHE A 71 -8.20 11.53 -14.96
C PHE A 71 -8.89 12.89 -15.20
N PHE A 72 -8.30 14.00 -14.75
CA PHE A 72 -8.87 15.33 -14.97
C PHE A 72 -8.88 15.73 -16.45
N LEU A 73 -7.84 15.35 -17.21
CA LEU A 73 -7.79 15.56 -18.64
C LEU A 73 -8.91 14.78 -19.35
N GLY A 74 -9.09 13.51 -19.00
CA GLY A 74 -10.19 12.68 -19.50
C GLY A 74 -11.55 13.27 -19.12
N TYR A 75 -11.73 13.68 -17.86
CA TYR A 75 -12.96 14.31 -17.39
C TYR A 75 -13.29 15.60 -18.14
N ALA A 76 -12.29 16.45 -18.42
CA ALA A 76 -12.48 17.68 -19.16
C ALA A 76 -12.74 17.46 -20.66
N LEU A 77 -12.24 16.36 -21.22
CA LEU A 77 -12.39 16.01 -22.64
C LEU A 77 -13.64 15.18 -22.93
N VAL A 78 -14.23 14.52 -21.93
CA VAL A 78 -15.48 13.76 -22.09
C VAL A 78 -16.64 14.75 -22.02
N PRO A 79 -17.31 15.05 -23.15
CA PRO A 79 -18.52 15.85 -23.10
C PRO A 79 -19.56 15.11 -22.27
N ILE A 80 -20.28 15.84 -21.41
CA ILE A 80 -21.44 15.30 -20.71
C ILE A 80 -22.49 15.06 -21.80
N PRO A 81 -22.95 13.82 -22.02
CA PRO A 81 -24.04 13.57 -22.96
C PRO A 81 -25.26 14.37 -22.51
N ASP A 82 -25.99 14.93 -23.47
CA ASP A 82 -27.27 15.58 -23.18
C ASP A 82 -28.13 14.63 -22.33
N PRO A 83 -28.88 15.17 -21.34
CA PRO A 83 -29.74 14.36 -20.49
C PRO A 83 -30.57 13.45 -21.40
N ASN A 84 -30.41 12.14 -21.23
CA ASN A 84 -30.99 11.17 -22.12
C ASN A 84 -32.50 11.39 -22.14
N ASP A 85 -33.06 11.83 -23.27
CA ASP A 85 -34.51 12.00 -23.44
C ASP A 85 -35.26 10.69 -23.15
N ALA A 86 -34.59 9.53 -23.25
CA ALA A 86 -35.15 8.24 -22.83
C ALA A 86 -35.28 8.08 -21.31
N ALA A 87 -34.53 8.83 -20.50
CA ALA A 87 -34.63 8.79 -19.03
C ALA A 87 -35.88 9.52 -18.52
N THR A 88 -36.37 10.51 -19.26
CA THR A 88 -37.62 11.25 -18.99
C THR A 88 -38.80 10.77 -19.83
N ALA A 89 -38.58 9.91 -20.82
CA ALA A 89 -39.63 9.32 -21.64
C ALA A 89 -40.62 8.52 -20.78
N GLN A 90 -41.85 9.01 -20.70
CA GLN A 90 -42.98 8.31 -20.12
C GLN A 90 -43.86 7.72 -21.22
N SER A 91 -44.59 6.65 -20.91
CA SER A 91 -45.66 6.18 -21.77
C SER A 91 -46.92 7.02 -21.61
N ASN A 92 -47.71 7.12 -22.67
CA ASN A 92 -49.08 7.59 -22.59
C ASN A 92 -49.96 6.44 -22.10
N VAL A 93 -50.70 6.67 -21.01
CA VAL A 93 -51.68 5.72 -20.48
C VAL A 93 -53.09 6.17 -20.90
N TYR A 94 -53.76 5.36 -21.72
CA TYR A 94 -55.14 5.56 -22.13
C TYR A 94 -56.07 4.85 -21.17
N LEU A 95 -57.10 5.55 -20.69
CA LEU A 95 -58.11 5.03 -19.76
C LEU A 95 -59.46 4.91 -20.47
N TYR A 96 -60.30 3.98 -20.01
CA TYR A 96 -61.71 3.93 -20.39
C TYR A 96 -62.48 5.14 -19.85
N ALA A 97 -63.73 5.32 -20.31
CA ALA A 97 -64.59 6.45 -19.90
C ALA A 97 -64.88 6.50 -18.38
N ASP A 98 -64.62 5.41 -17.66
CA ASP A 98 -64.72 5.36 -16.19
C ASP A 98 -63.56 6.08 -15.47
N GLY A 99 -62.50 6.45 -16.20
CA GLY A 99 -61.29 7.09 -15.68
C GLY A 99 -60.46 6.21 -14.76
N LYS A 100 -60.73 4.89 -14.70
CA LYS A 100 -60.06 3.95 -13.78
C LYS A 100 -59.46 2.77 -14.50
N SER A 101 -60.17 2.22 -15.47
CA SER A 101 -59.72 1.04 -16.18
C SER A 101 -58.73 1.45 -17.27
N GLN A 102 -57.58 0.78 -17.32
CA GLN A 102 -56.58 1.02 -18.35
C GLN A 102 -57.01 0.36 -19.66
N LEU A 103 -57.04 1.14 -20.73
CA LEU A 103 -57.32 0.69 -22.09
C LEU A 103 -56.03 0.27 -22.81
N ALA A 104 -55.01 1.14 -22.80
CA ALA A 104 -53.75 0.89 -23.51
C ALA A 104 -52.61 1.71 -22.92
N ILE A 105 -51.38 1.24 -23.14
CA ILE A 105 -50.15 2.00 -22.92
C ILE A 105 -49.46 2.11 -24.28
N ASP A 106 -49.06 3.32 -24.67
CA ASP A 106 -48.32 3.57 -25.91
C ASP A 106 -47.15 4.53 -25.67
N GLY A 107 -46.06 4.33 -26.40
CA GLY A 107 -44.82 5.09 -26.24
C GLY A 107 -43.58 4.27 -26.57
N ALA A 108 -42.44 4.96 -26.72
CA ALA A 108 -41.15 4.32 -27.05
C ALA A 108 -40.63 3.37 -25.95
N VAL A 109 -41.12 3.54 -24.73
CA VAL A 109 -40.80 2.73 -23.54
C VAL A 109 -42.10 2.49 -22.78
N ASN A 110 -42.21 1.33 -22.11
CA ASN A 110 -43.31 1.00 -21.20
C ASN A 110 -42.92 1.41 -19.76
N ARG A 111 -43.20 2.67 -19.41
CA ARG A 111 -42.82 3.31 -18.14
C ARG A 111 -43.89 4.31 -17.70
N GLU A 112 -44.33 4.18 -16.46
CA GLU A 112 -45.20 5.13 -15.76
C GLU A 112 -44.52 5.56 -14.45
N ASP A 113 -44.49 6.87 -14.18
CA ASP A 113 -43.96 7.35 -12.90
C ASP A 113 -45.04 7.31 -11.82
N VAL A 114 -44.78 6.51 -10.78
CA VAL A 114 -45.67 6.34 -9.65
C VAL A 114 -45.04 6.99 -8.41
N PRO A 115 -45.76 7.87 -7.69
CA PRO A 115 -45.22 8.45 -6.46
C PRO A 115 -45.03 7.34 -5.40
N LEU A 116 -43.97 7.46 -4.60
CA LEU A 116 -43.63 6.47 -3.57
C LEU A 116 -44.79 6.19 -2.60
N SER A 117 -45.64 7.19 -2.33
CA SER A 117 -46.83 7.06 -1.49
C SER A 117 -47.90 6.10 -2.03
N ARG A 118 -47.89 5.81 -3.34
CA ARG A 118 -48.80 4.83 -3.98
C ARG A 118 -48.22 3.41 -3.99
N ILE A 119 -46.97 3.22 -3.56
CA ILE A 119 -46.32 1.91 -3.50
C ILE A 119 -46.52 1.31 -2.11
N ALA A 120 -46.98 0.06 -2.04
CA ALA A 120 -47.12 -0.64 -0.76
C ALA A 120 -45.79 -0.70 0.01
N LEU A 121 -45.83 -0.44 1.31
CA LEU A 121 -44.64 -0.47 2.18
C LEU A 121 -43.88 -1.80 2.10
N THR A 122 -44.60 -2.92 1.94
CA THR A 122 -44.00 -4.24 1.75
C THR A 122 -43.14 -4.31 0.49
N THR A 123 -43.60 -3.73 -0.62
CA THR A 123 -42.85 -3.67 -1.88
C THR A 123 -41.62 -2.76 -1.73
N GLN A 124 -41.78 -1.60 -1.09
CA GLN A 124 -40.65 -0.70 -0.82
C GLN A 124 -39.57 -1.42 0.00
N HIS A 125 -39.97 -2.07 1.10
CA HIS A 125 -39.05 -2.82 1.96
C HIS A 125 -38.43 -4.02 1.26
N ALA A 126 -39.15 -4.70 0.37
CA ALA A 126 -38.61 -5.81 -0.41
C ALA A 126 -37.49 -5.34 -1.36
N ALA A 127 -37.70 -4.23 -2.06
CA ALA A 127 -36.69 -3.61 -2.92
C ALA A 127 -35.45 -3.18 -2.11
N LEU A 128 -35.66 -2.47 -0.99
CA LEU A 128 -34.57 -2.11 -0.08
C LEU A 128 -33.84 -3.36 0.46
N ALA A 129 -34.56 -4.41 0.83
CA ALA A 129 -33.95 -5.63 1.37
C ALA A 129 -33.05 -6.36 0.36
N ALA A 130 -33.40 -6.28 -0.92
CA ALA A 130 -32.68 -6.90 -2.03
C ALA A 130 -31.50 -6.05 -2.51
N GLU A 131 -31.71 -4.75 -2.72
CA GLU A 131 -30.75 -3.85 -3.37
C GLU A 131 -29.89 -3.07 -2.37
N ASP A 132 -30.50 -2.48 -1.33
CA ASP A 132 -29.82 -1.61 -0.37
C ASP A 132 -30.53 -1.56 0.99
N ARG A 133 -30.14 -2.47 1.89
CA ARG A 133 -30.78 -2.65 3.20
C ARG A 133 -30.61 -1.44 4.13
N ASN A 134 -29.58 -0.64 3.91
CA ASN A 134 -29.21 0.45 4.79
C ASN A 134 -29.44 1.82 4.17
N PHE A 135 -30.08 1.87 3.01
CA PHE A 135 -30.35 3.05 2.19
C PHE A 135 -30.66 4.33 2.98
N TYR A 136 -31.61 4.28 3.91
CA TYR A 136 -32.03 5.46 4.68
C TYR A 136 -31.00 5.96 5.70
N ASN A 137 -30.00 5.16 6.06
CA ASN A 137 -29.00 5.48 7.06
C ASN A 137 -27.62 5.76 6.46
N GLU A 138 -27.43 5.57 5.15
CA GLU A 138 -26.16 5.79 4.47
C GLU A 138 -26.23 6.95 3.48
N ARG A 139 -25.08 7.56 3.20
CA ARG A 139 -25.01 8.80 2.39
C ARG A 139 -24.97 8.51 0.89
N GLY A 140 -25.76 7.54 0.43
CA GLY A 140 -25.82 7.09 -0.96
C GLY A 140 -24.67 6.18 -1.40
N ILE A 141 -23.70 5.85 -0.54
CA ILE A 141 -22.65 4.86 -0.81
C ILE A 141 -22.48 3.95 0.41
N SER A 142 -22.65 2.64 0.21
CA SER A 142 -22.44 1.63 1.24
C SER A 142 -20.97 1.22 1.29
N ILE A 143 -20.18 1.87 2.13
CA ILE A 143 -18.77 1.50 2.35
C ILE A 143 -18.69 0.06 2.89
N THR A 144 -19.54 -0.27 3.86
CA THR A 144 -19.62 -1.61 4.46
C THR A 144 -20.13 -2.64 3.46
N GLY A 145 -21.14 -2.31 2.65
CA GLY A 145 -21.65 -3.16 1.57
C GLY A 145 -20.60 -3.47 0.51
N THR A 146 -19.88 -2.43 0.06
CA THR A 146 -18.78 -2.54 -0.92
C THR A 146 -17.63 -3.39 -0.40
N LEU A 147 -17.15 -3.13 0.82
CA LEU A 147 -16.07 -3.91 1.44
C LEU A 147 -16.46 -5.37 1.65
N ARG A 148 -17.69 -5.63 2.11
CA ARG A 148 -18.22 -6.98 2.27
C ARG A 148 -18.31 -7.71 0.93
N GLY A 149 -18.82 -7.04 -0.10
CA GLY A 149 -18.93 -7.59 -1.45
C GLY A 149 -17.57 -7.95 -2.04
N LEU A 150 -16.59 -7.04 -1.89
CA LEU A 150 -15.21 -7.27 -2.29
C LEU A 150 -14.60 -8.46 -1.55
N PHE A 151 -14.72 -8.48 -0.21
CA PHE A 151 -14.18 -9.56 0.61
C PHE A 151 -14.81 -10.91 0.27
N ASN A 152 -16.13 -11.00 0.11
CA ASN A 152 -16.81 -12.23 -0.26
C ASN A 152 -16.42 -12.71 -1.66
N THR A 153 -16.24 -11.79 -2.60
CA THR A 153 -15.79 -12.12 -3.96
C THR A 153 -14.36 -12.64 -3.96
N VAL A 154 -13.45 -11.98 -3.25
CA VAL A 154 -12.03 -12.38 -3.16
C VAL A 154 -11.84 -13.68 -2.39
N THR A 155 -12.63 -13.92 -1.34
CA THR A 155 -12.57 -15.14 -0.53
C THR A 155 -13.33 -16.33 -1.12
N GLY A 156 -13.86 -16.19 -2.35
CA GLY A 156 -14.53 -17.29 -3.05
C GLY A 156 -15.92 -17.62 -2.51
N LYS A 157 -16.53 -16.76 -1.68
CA LYS A 157 -17.88 -16.93 -1.12
C LYS A 157 -18.99 -16.53 -2.09
N GLY A 158 -18.64 -16.23 -3.33
CA GLY A 158 -19.56 -15.81 -4.39
C GLY A 158 -19.46 -14.32 -4.73
N LYS A 159 -20.00 -13.95 -5.90
CA LYS A 159 -20.10 -12.55 -6.32
C LYS A 159 -21.26 -11.90 -5.58
N GLN A 160 -20.99 -10.75 -4.97
CA GLN A 160 -21.99 -10.00 -4.26
C GLN A 160 -21.85 -8.52 -4.59
N SER A 161 -22.95 -7.90 -5.04
CA SER A 161 -22.99 -6.45 -5.24
C SER A 161 -22.90 -5.74 -3.89
N GLY A 162 -22.16 -4.64 -3.88
CA GLY A 162 -22.07 -3.72 -2.74
C GLY A 162 -22.52 -2.30 -3.08
N SER A 163 -23.04 -2.10 -4.30
CA SER A 163 -23.54 -0.84 -4.80
C SER A 163 -24.91 -0.50 -4.18
N THR A 164 -25.22 0.79 -4.12
CA THR A 164 -26.43 1.34 -3.51
C THR A 164 -27.46 1.69 -4.57
N ILE A 165 -28.70 1.94 -4.15
CA ILE A 165 -29.76 2.43 -5.07
C ILE A 165 -29.34 3.74 -5.73
N THR A 166 -28.61 4.63 -5.04
CA THR A 166 -28.13 5.90 -5.61
C THR A 166 -27.07 5.71 -6.69
N GLN A 167 -26.39 4.57 -6.74
CA GLN A 167 -25.40 4.26 -7.77
C GLN A 167 -26.00 3.64 -9.04
N GLN A 168 -27.22 3.12 -8.97
CA GLN A 168 -27.94 2.54 -10.11
C GLN A 168 -28.63 3.63 -10.92
#